data_AF-A0A162CM36-F1
#
_entry.id   AF-A0A162CM36-F1
#
_cell.length_a   1.000
_cell.length_b   1.000
_cell.length_c   1.000
_cell.angle_alpha   90.00
_cell.angle_beta   90.00
_cell.angle_gamma   90.00
#
_symmetry.space_group_name_H-M   'P 1'
#
loop_
_entity.id
_entity.type
_entity.pdbx_description
1 polymer ?
#
loop_
_entity_poly.entity_id
_entity_poly.type
_entity_poly.pdbx_seq_one_letter_code
_entity_poly.pdbx_strand_id
1 'polypeptide(L)'
;MGIKCCQNFVSVDLFLLGGQNMDLTNLVDVAKLSGGNNYRFLDFNRNDSRHSKRFKETLRRYLSREIGWNTSFEQKVHPGFKIVKFFGNHSQDPDEKCQRTDLPVVHPNTNFGFELSLDENIPVHVERVCFQVVLHYTTPIGQNRTRIHTVAVPVTDSLLAVAKSVDQQCLAAYLTKLTAEELLTKKQSQDVICQHLKHKCDSISASYRSAQALLSLMTPYNSRCGDDSGGAMKDLKSLLLYVTSVLQSGTQQLKNRSTDDCVSILEQWRVLPVSQLISFLFSRLYEVSNRKTIHLLDARWEVLKSSNAYLLDMENIIYFIIGQNVCYSFLTDVFGVLDYDEVPDELNELPMLLTQRSNTLRCFVAQLQSQKCHRALFQIVKEESSITDRLENLFLNIIQ
;
A
#
# COMPACT_ATOMS: atom_id res chain seq x y z
N MET A 1 26.98 -4.41 7.31
CA MET A 1 26.49 -4.43 8.71
C MET A 1 25.21 -5.25 8.83
N GLY A 2 24.14 -4.92 8.09
CA GLY A 2 22.84 -5.63 8.18
C GLY A 2 22.93 -7.16 8.06
N ILE A 3 23.70 -7.68 7.11
CA ILE A 3 23.94 -9.14 6.95
C ILE A 3 24.53 -9.76 8.23
N LYS A 4 25.53 -9.11 8.85
CA LYS A 4 26.13 -9.59 10.11
C LYS A 4 25.13 -9.55 11.27
N CYS A 5 24.26 -8.54 11.31
CA CYS A 5 23.16 -8.50 12.29
C CYS A 5 22.23 -9.70 12.08
N CYS A 6 21.85 -9.97 10.82
CA CYS A 6 21.00 -11.11 10.47
C CYS A 6 21.60 -12.44 10.93
N GLN A 7 22.87 -12.69 10.64
CA GLN A 7 23.62 -13.89 11.04
C GLN A 7 23.70 -14.09 12.56
N ASN A 8 23.59 -13.01 13.34
CA ASN A 8 23.56 -13.06 14.81
C ASN A 8 22.14 -12.96 15.39
N PHE A 9 21.10 -13.16 14.56
CA PHE A 9 19.69 -13.01 14.95
C PHE A 9 19.36 -11.64 15.56
N VAL A 10 19.94 -10.58 14.99
CA VAL A 10 19.65 -9.18 15.33
C VAL A 10 18.96 -8.49 14.16
N SER A 11 17.82 -7.84 14.43
CA SER A 11 17.13 -6.95 13.48
C SER A 11 17.32 -5.48 13.87
N VAL A 12 17.43 -4.60 12.88
CA VAL A 12 17.60 -3.15 13.08
C VAL A 12 16.41 -2.40 12.49
N ASP A 13 15.59 -1.81 13.35
CA ASP A 13 14.52 -0.89 12.98
C ASP A 13 14.98 0.56 13.16
N LEU A 14 14.76 1.43 12.17
CA LEU A 14 15.23 2.82 12.17
C LEU A 14 14.07 3.81 12.34
N PHE A 15 14.17 4.70 13.34
CA PHE A 15 13.24 5.81 13.54
C PHE A 15 13.89 7.13 13.12
N LEU A 16 13.47 7.66 11.97
CA LEU A 16 14.12 8.76 11.27
C LEU A 16 13.29 10.04 11.42
N LEU A 17 13.71 10.90 12.35
CA LEU A 17 13.06 12.17 12.72
C LEU A 17 13.85 13.35 12.12
N GLY A 18 13.25 14.11 11.20
CA GLY A 18 13.88 15.33 10.67
C GLY A 18 13.52 15.67 9.22
N GLY A 19 13.95 16.83 8.72
CA GLY A 19 13.70 17.29 7.34
C GLY A 19 14.95 17.46 6.47
N GLN A 20 16.14 17.29 7.05
CA GLN A 20 17.41 17.44 6.31
C GLN A 20 17.84 16.13 5.66
N ASN A 21 18.76 16.21 4.71
CA ASN A 21 19.36 15.06 4.04
C ASN A 21 20.10 14.19 5.08
N MET A 22 19.58 12.98 5.30
CA MET A 22 20.06 11.95 6.23
C MET A 22 20.86 10.86 5.52
N ASP A 23 21.05 10.97 4.20
CA ASP A 23 21.70 9.96 3.37
C ASP A 23 21.02 8.58 3.51
N LEU A 24 19.70 8.56 3.35
CA LEU A 24 18.90 7.35 3.54
C LEU A 24 19.29 6.23 2.58
N THR A 25 19.81 6.58 1.41
CA THR A 25 20.31 5.62 0.42
C THR A 25 21.33 4.65 1.02
N ASN A 26 22.15 5.09 1.98
CA ASN A 26 23.16 4.23 2.61
C ASN A 26 22.68 3.62 3.93
N LEU A 27 21.79 4.30 4.65
CA LEU A 27 21.33 3.88 5.98
C LEU A 27 20.26 2.77 5.90
N VAL A 28 19.36 2.87 4.93
CA VAL A 28 18.21 1.96 4.74
C VAL A 28 18.63 0.50 4.57
N ASP A 29 19.77 0.26 3.92
CA ASP A 29 20.28 -1.09 3.64
C ASP A 29 20.55 -1.87 4.95
N VAL A 30 20.91 -1.21 6.04
CA VAL A 30 21.13 -1.86 7.34
C VAL A 30 19.82 -2.46 7.88
N ALA A 31 18.73 -1.70 7.83
CA ALA A 31 17.42 -2.18 8.25
C ALA A 31 16.90 -3.26 7.30
N LYS A 32 16.97 -2.99 5.98
CA LYS A 32 16.53 -3.91 4.92
C LYS A 32 17.18 -5.29 5.04
N LEU A 33 18.51 -5.35 5.14
CA LEU A 33 19.27 -6.60 5.17
C LEU A 33 19.21 -7.31 6.54
N SER A 34 18.83 -6.61 7.61
CA SER A 34 18.61 -7.24 8.93
C SER A 34 17.15 -7.65 9.18
N GLY A 35 16.28 -7.49 8.18
CA GLY A 35 14.84 -7.79 8.29
C GLY A 35 14.02 -6.76 9.10
N GLY A 36 14.62 -5.62 9.46
CA GLY A 36 13.93 -4.53 10.15
C GLY A 36 13.29 -3.54 9.18
N ASN A 37 12.76 -2.42 9.67
CA ASN A 37 11.98 -1.44 8.91
C ASN A 37 12.48 -0.02 9.12
N ASN A 38 12.06 0.87 8.21
CA ASN A 38 12.37 2.28 8.25
C ASN A 38 11.11 3.11 8.54
N TYR A 39 11.10 3.80 9.68
CA TYR A 39 10.02 4.68 10.12
C TYR A 39 10.42 6.13 9.87
N ARG A 40 9.97 6.71 8.76
CA ARG A 40 10.25 8.10 8.39
C ARG A 40 9.18 9.05 8.90
N PHE A 41 9.60 10.02 9.73
CA PHE A 41 8.77 11.15 10.18
C PHE A 41 9.32 12.44 9.55
N LEU A 42 8.76 12.79 8.40
CA LEU A 42 9.08 14.00 7.64
C LEU A 42 8.79 15.25 8.47
N ASP A 43 9.72 16.23 8.40
CA ASP A 43 9.61 17.54 9.06
C ASP A 43 9.14 17.48 10.52
N PHE A 44 9.62 16.45 11.24
CA PHE A 44 9.25 16.25 12.63
C PHE A 44 9.58 17.49 13.46
N ASN A 45 8.53 18.12 13.97
CA ASN A 45 8.59 19.27 14.85
C ASN A 45 8.06 18.86 16.22
N ARG A 46 8.93 18.84 17.22
CA ARG A 46 8.56 18.51 18.60
C ARG A 46 7.47 19.44 19.15
N ASN A 47 7.49 20.71 18.76
CA ASN A 47 6.54 21.71 19.23
C ASN A 47 5.15 21.52 18.60
N ASP A 48 5.07 20.78 17.50
CA ASP A 48 3.81 20.36 16.91
C ASP A 48 3.26 19.13 17.66
N SER A 49 2.11 19.32 18.31
CA SER A 49 1.45 18.26 19.07
C SER A 49 1.03 17.07 18.18
N ARG A 50 0.75 17.30 16.88
CA ARG A 50 0.43 16.23 15.90
C ARG A 50 1.59 15.29 15.71
N HIS A 51 2.76 15.86 15.47
CA HIS A 51 3.99 15.11 15.21
C HIS A 51 4.38 14.31 16.45
N SER A 52 4.39 14.96 17.61
CA SER A 52 4.66 14.32 18.90
C SER A 52 3.68 13.18 19.18
N LYS A 53 2.38 13.35 18.91
CA LYS A 53 1.36 12.32 19.12
C LYS A 53 1.55 11.13 18.17
N ARG A 54 1.69 11.40 16.86
CA ARG A 54 1.95 10.37 15.85
C ARG A 54 3.17 9.53 16.19
N PHE A 55 4.28 10.16 16.58
CA PHE A 55 5.49 9.45 16.99
C PHE A 55 5.26 8.60 18.23
N LYS A 56 4.71 9.17 19.31
CA LYS A 56 4.44 8.44 20.57
C LYS A 56 3.56 7.21 20.34
N GLU A 57 2.49 7.35 19.55
CA GLU A 57 1.57 6.25 19.30
C GLU A 57 2.16 5.18 18.38
N THR A 58 2.92 5.60 17.37
CA THR A 58 3.65 4.67 16.49
C THR A 58 4.69 3.89 17.31
N LEU A 59 5.45 4.57 18.17
CA LEU A 59 6.43 3.93 19.05
C LEU A 59 5.75 3.02 20.09
N ARG A 60 4.61 3.44 20.66
CA ARG A 60 3.83 2.59 21.57
C ARG A 60 3.37 1.31 20.88
N ARG A 61 2.82 1.41 19.66
CA ARG A 61 2.42 0.24 18.87
C ARG A 61 3.62 -0.65 18.53
N TYR A 62 4.74 -0.04 18.17
CA TYR A 62 6.00 -0.75 17.91
C TYR A 62 6.50 -1.55 19.12
N LEU A 63 6.48 -0.96 20.31
CA LEU A 63 6.95 -1.61 21.54
C LEU A 63 5.96 -2.64 22.11
N SER A 64 4.67 -2.51 21.79
CA SER A 64 3.61 -3.40 22.31
C SER A 64 3.14 -4.47 21.32
N ARG A 65 3.63 -4.46 20.08
CA ARG A 65 3.28 -5.48 19.08
C ARG A 65 3.80 -6.85 19.49
N GLU A 66 3.13 -7.89 19.00
CA GLU A 66 3.67 -9.24 19.08
C GLU A 66 4.94 -9.36 18.23
N ILE A 67 5.94 -10.05 18.77
CA ILE A 67 7.23 -10.26 18.12
C ILE A 67 7.55 -11.76 18.17
N GLY A 68 7.94 -12.32 17.03
CA GLY A 68 8.59 -13.64 16.95
C GLY A 68 10.09 -13.48 16.78
N TRP A 69 10.85 -14.25 17.55
CA TRP A 69 12.32 -14.24 17.58
C TRP A 69 12.90 -15.49 16.92
N ASN A 70 14.16 -15.42 16.51
CA ASN A 70 14.93 -16.54 15.96
C ASN A 70 14.16 -17.25 14.85
N THR A 71 13.68 -16.47 13.88
CA THR A 71 12.70 -16.98 12.92
C THR A 71 13.37 -17.52 11.67
N SER A 72 12.83 -18.62 11.16
CA SER A 72 13.20 -19.16 9.86
C SER A 72 11.95 -19.31 9.01
N PHE A 73 12.06 -18.89 7.76
CA PHE A 73 10.94 -18.82 6.85
C PHE A 73 11.24 -19.67 5.62
N GLU A 74 10.40 -20.68 5.39
CA GLU A 74 10.56 -21.68 4.33
C GLU A 74 9.37 -21.63 3.38
N GLN A 75 9.63 -21.72 2.08
CA GLN A 75 8.59 -21.80 1.06
C GLN A 75 8.66 -23.11 0.29
N LYS A 76 7.51 -23.75 0.13
CA LYS A 76 7.33 -24.99 -0.62
C LYS A 76 6.42 -24.71 -1.79
N VAL A 77 6.92 -24.93 -2.98
CA VAL A 77 6.20 -24.75 -4.24
C VAL A 77 5.89 -26.10 -4.86
N HIS A 78 4.76 -26.19 -5.56
CA HIS A 78 4.39 -27.40 -6.29
C HIS A 78 5.49 -27.77 -7.32
N PRO A 79 5.77 -29.07 -7.55
CA PRO A 79 6.67 -29.49 -8.63
C PRO A 79 6.37 -28.81 -9.96
N GLY A 80 7.43 -28.37 -10.65
CA GLY A 80 7.37 -27.57 -11.88
C GLY A 80 7.41 -26.06 -11.67
N PHE A 81 7.17 -25.57 -10.44
CA PHE A 81 7.35 -24.16 -10.10
C PHE A 81 8.70 -23.88 -9.46
N LYS A 82 9.22 -22.68 -9.72
CA LYS A 82 10.43 -22.15 -9.09
C LYS A 82 10.18 -20.74 -8.56
N ILE A 83 10.80 -20.42 -7.43
CA ILE A 83 10.82 -19.05 -6.89
C ILE A 83 11.92 -18.28 -7.64
N VAL A 84 11.51 -17.27 -8.40
CA VAL A 84 12.40 -16.40 -9.19
C VAL A 84 12.87 -15.23 -8.35
N LYS A 85 11.96 -14.61 -7.60
CA LYS A 85 12.22 -13.38 -6.86
C LYS A 85 11.54 -13.37 -5.50
N PHE A 86 12.19 -12.73 -4.54
CA PHE A 86 11.70 -12.52 -3.18
C PHE A 86 11.58 -11.02 -2.91
N PHE A 87 10.40 -10.57 -2.50
CA PHE A 87 10.13 -9.21 -2.07
C PHE A 87 9.97 -9.16 -0.54
N GLY A 88 10.57 -8.16 0.09
CA GLY A 88 10.48 -7.92 1.54
C GLY A 88 11.86 -7.72 2.18
N ASN A 89 11.89 -7.33 3.45
CA ASN A 89 13.14 -7.10 4.17
C ASN A 89 13.71 -8.43 4.61
N HIS A 90 14.87 -8.78 4.06
CA HIS A 90 15.55 -10.03 4.31
C HIS A 90 17.03 -9.89 3.98
N SER A 91 17.84 -10.77 4.58
CA SER A 91 19.16 -11.08 4.06
C SER A 91 19.01 -12.27 3.13
N GLN A 92 19.56 -12.20 1.93
CA GLN A 92 19.73 -13.37 1.07
C GLN A 92 21.16 -13.86 1.24
N ASP A 93 21.35 -15.13 1.59
CA ASP A 93 22.64 -15.78 1.41
C ASP A 93 22.79 -16.12 -0.08
N PRO A 94 23.84 -15.64 -0.77
CA PRO A 94 24.06 -15.95 -2.18
C PRO A 94 24.23 -17.45 -2.45
N ASP A 95 24.61 -18.25 -1.45
CA ASP A 95 24.89 -19.68 -1.59
C ASP A 95 23.68 -20.57 -1.20
N GLU A 96 22.68 -20.04 -0.48
CA GLU A 96 21.48 -20.79 -0.12
C GLU A 96 20.40 -20.70 -1.21
N LYS A 97 19.80 -21.86 -1.53
CA LYS A 97 18.62 -21.92 -2.40
C LYS A 97 17.53 -21.01 -1.83
N CYS A 98 16.85 -20.23 -2.68
CA CYS A 98 15.75 -19.29 -2.38
C CYS A 98 14.54 -19.87 -1.59
N GLN A 99 14.63 -21.08 -1.03
CA GLN A 99 13.57 -21.79 -0.33
C GLN A 99 13.61 -21.57 1.18
N ARG A 100 14.75 -21.15 1.74
CA ARG A 100 14.88 -20.79 3.16
C ARG A 100 15.43 -19.37 3.29
N THR A 101 14.82 -18.60 4.18
CA THR A 101 15.25 -17.25 4.50
C THR A 101 15.29 -17.13 6.02
N ASP A 102 16.48 -16.84 6.55
CA ASP A 102 16.63 -16.54 7.96
C ASP A 102 16.22 -15.09 8.23
N LEU A 103 15.35 -14.93 9.22
CA LEU A 103 14.77 -13.65 9.60
C LEU A 103 14.93 -13.50 11.12
N PRO A 104 15.75 -12.57 11.61
CA PRO A 104 15.98 -12.42 13.04
C PRO A 104 14.70 -12.25 13.85
N VAL A 105 13.81 -11.42 13.32
CA VAL A 105 12.61 -10.94 13.98
C VAL A 105 11.46 -10.88 12.97
N VAL A 106 10.29 -11.34 13.37
CA VAL A 106 9.04 -11.19 12.60
C VAL A 106 7.98 -10.53 13.47
N HIS A 107 7.11 -9.71 12.88
CA HIS A 107 6.01 -9.05 13.55
C HIS A 107 4.78 -8.97 12.63
N PRO A 108 3.58 -8.61 13.12
CA PRO A 108 2.36 -8.57 12.30
C PRO A 108 2.44 -7.71 11.03
N ASN A 109 3.28 -6.66 11.04
CA ASN A 109 3.50 -5.80 9.86
C ASN A 109 4.59 -6.32 8.91
N THR A 110 5.26 -7.45 9.20
CA THR A 110 6.29 -8.03 8.32
C THR A 110 5.58 -8.70 7.16
N ASN A 111 5.96 -8.35 5.93
CA ASN A 111 5.27 -8.81 4.74
C ASN A 111 6.28 -9.21 3.65
N PHE A 112 5.95 -10.31 2.97
CA PHE A 112 6.77 -10.94 1.95
C PHE A 112 5.97 -11.15 0.66
N GLY A 113 6.66 -11.16 -0.47
CA GLY A 113 6.09 -11.51 -1.77
C GLY A 113 7.03 -12.41 -2.55
N PHE A 114 6.48 -13.25 -3.41
CA PHE A 114 7.25 -14.20 -4.21
C PHE A 114 6.82 -14.10 -5.66
N GLU A 115 7.81 -14.04 -6.56
CA GLU A 115 7.59 -14.25 -7.98
C GLU A 115 7.86 -15.73 -8.28
N LEU A 116 6.89 -16.38 -8.92
CA LEU A 116 6.97 -17.79 -9.30
C LEU A 116 7.08 -17.91 -10.82
N SER A 117 8.02 -18.71 -11.30
CA SER A 117 8.04 -19.18 -12.69
C SER A 117 7.52 -20.61 -12.76
N LEU A 118 6.87 -20.93 -13.87
CA LEU A 118 6.55 -22.29 -14.26
C LEU A 118 7.61 -22.75 -15.26
N ASP A 119 8.52 -23.60 -14.81
CA ASP A 119 9.66 -24.07 -15.62
C ASP A 119 9.31 -25.38 -16.36
N GLU A 120 8.39 -26.17 -15.80
CA GLU A 120 7.93 -27.45 -16.37
C GLU A 120 6.40 -27.45 -16.53
N ASN A 121 5.90 -28.10 -17.58
CA ASN A 121 4.46 -28.24 -17.79
C ASN A 121 3.83 -29.05 -16.66
N ILE A 122 2.71 -28.53 -16.13
CA ILE A 122 1.93 -29.24 -15.12
C ILE A 122 1.29 -30.48 -15.78
N PRO A 123 1.38 -31.67 -15.17
CA PRO A 123 0.74 -32.87 -15.72
C PRO A 123 -0.78 -32.69 -15.86
N VAL A 124 -1.34 -33.23 -16.95
CA VAL A 124 -2.77 -33.05 -17.32
C VAL A 124 -3.75 -33.50 -16.24
N HIS A 125 -3.37 -34.45 -15.38
CA HIS A 125 -4.20 -34.96 -14.28
C HIS A 125 -4.19 -34.09 -13.02
N VAL A 126 -3.37 -33.04 -12.97
CA VAL A 126 -3.26 -32.15 -11.81
C VAL A 126 -4.25 -31.00 -11.96
N GLU A 127 -5.34 -31.06 -11.21
CA GLU A 127 -6.38 -30.01 -11.23
C GLU A 127 -6.01 -28.78 -10.41
N ARG A 128 -5.16 -28.94 -9.39
CA ARG A 128 -4.77 -27.87 -8.46
C ARG A 128 -3.30 -27.97 -8.10
N VAL A 129 -2.66 -26.82 -8.02
CA VAL A 129 -1.29 -26.69 -7.52
C VAL A 129 -1.31 -26.05 -6.13
N CYS A 130 -0.42 -26.51 -5.26
CA CYS A 130 -0.36 -26.08 -3.86
C CYS A 130 0.94 -25.34 -3.60
N PHE A 131 0.81 -24.24 -2.87
CA PHE A 131 1.92 -23.46 -2.35
C PHE A 131 1.79 -23.40 -0.84
N GLN A 132 2.91 -23.57 -0.15
CA GLN A 132 2.94 -23.55 1.29
C GLN A 132 4.08 -22.67 1.79
N VAL A 133 3.78 -21.91 2.82
CA VAL A 133 4.73 -21.09 3.55
C VAL A 133 4.77 -21.56 4.99
N VAL A 134 5.97 -21.80 5.50
CA VAL A 134 6.22 -22.31 6.85
C VAL A 134 7.10 -21.32 7.59
N LEU A 135 6.58 -20.79 8.69
CA LEU A 135 7.30 -19.88 9.59
C LEU A 135 7.57 -20.60 10.91
N HIS A 136 8.83 -20.80 11.25
CA HIS A 136 9.26 -21.21 12.57
C HIS A 136 9.69 -19.99 13.36
N TYR A 137 9.23 -19.85 14.61
CA TYR A 137 9.58 -18.72 15.45
C TYR A 137 9.47 -19.05 16.93
N THR A 138 10.23 -18.34 17.75
CA THR A 138 10.12 -18.37 19.20
C THR A 138 9.25 -17.19 19.66
N THR A 139 8.21 -17.48 20.43
CA THR A 139 7.34 -16.47 21.04
C THR A 139 8.04 -15.69 22.15
N PRO A 140 7.52 -14.52 22.58
CA PRO A 140 8.11 -13.75 23.68
C PRO A 140 8.19 -14.50 25.02
N ILE A 141 7.36 -15.52 25.21
CA ILE A 141 7.35 -16.39 26.40
C ILE A 141 8.28 -17.62 26.25
N GLY A 142 9.12 -17.68 25.21
CA GLY A 142 10.11 -18.73 25.01
C GLY A 142 9.59 -20.02 24.37
N GLN A 143 8.35 -20.06 23.86
CA GLN A 143 7.82 -21.24 23.16
C GLN A 143 8.19 -21.22 21.68
N ASN A 144 8.72 -22.33 21.17
CA ASN A 144 8.89 -22.55 19.73
C ASN A 144 7.56 -22.92 19.09
N ARG A 145 7.18 -22.20 18.03
CA ARG A 145 5.95 -22.41 17.28
C ARG A 145 6.24 -22.49 15.79
N THR A 146 5.38 -23.21 15.11
CA THR A 146 5.35 -23.28 13.64
C THR A 146 4.00 -22.77 13.17
N ARG A 147 4.01 -21.81 12.25
CA ARG A 147 2.82 -21.31 11.55
C ARG A 147 2.91 -21.72 10.09
N ILE A 148 1.83 -22.28 9.56
CA ILE A 148 1.76 -22.79 8.20
C ILE A 148 0.59 -22.11 7.49
N HIS A 149 0.86 -21.59 6.30
CA HIS A 149 -0.17 -21.14 5.37
C HIS A 149 -0.07 -21.96 4.08
N THR A 150 -1.19 -22.54 3.66
CA THR A 150 -1.29 -23.32 2.43
C THR A 150 -2.35 -22.71 1.53
N VAL A 151 -2.02 -22.50 0.27
CA VAL A 151 -2.93 -22.02 -0.77
C VAL A 151 -2.94 -23.04 -1.90
N ALA A 152 -4.13 -23.40 -2.38
CA ALA A 152 -4.30 -24.29 -3.52
C ALA A 152 -5.04 -23.56 -4.64
N VAL A 153 -4.41 -23.43 -5.80
CA VAL A 153 -4.91 -22.68 -6.97
C VAL A 153 -5.28 -23.67 -8.08
N PRO A 154 -6.43 -23.52 -8.76
CA PRO A 154 -6.79 -24.37 -9.88
C PRO A 154 -5.87 -24.16 -11.09
N VAL A 155 -5.67 -25.21 -11.88
CA VAL A 155 -4.90 -25.20 -13.13
C VAL A 155 -5.86 -25.14 -14.31
N THR A 156 -5.52 -24.38 -15.33
CA THR A 156 -6.29 -24.28 -16.57
C THR A 156 -5.38 -24.06 -17.76
N ASP A 157 -5.75 -24.62 -18.90
CA ASP A 157 -5.17 -24.40 -20.22
C ASP A 157 -5.83 -23.21 -20.94
N SER A 158 -6.93 -22.68 -20.42
CA SER A 158 -7.67 -21.57 -21.01
C SER A 158 -7.11 -20.22 -20.57
N LEU A 159 -6.51 -19.50 -21.52
CA LEU A 159 -6.05 -18.11 -21.32
C LEU A 159 -7.18 -17.19 -20.80
N LEU A 160 -8.42 -17.42 -21.25
CA LEU A 160 -9.58 -16.64 -20.81
C LEU A 160 -9.90 -16.87 -19.33
N ALA A 161 -9.78 -18.11 -18.86
CA ALA A 161 -9.99 -18.45 -17.46
C ALA A 161 -8.89 -17.82 -16.58
N VAL A 162 -7.63 -17.84 -17.04
CA VAL A 162 -6.52 -17.14 -16.37
C VAL A 162 -6.83 -15.65 -16.28
N ALA A 163 -7.19 -15.00 -17.40
CA ALA A 163 -7.51 -13.58 -17.45
C ALA A 163 -8.62 -13.15 -16.48
N LYS A 164 -9.68 -13.97 -16.35
CA LYS A 164 -10.78 -13.70 -15.40
C LYS A 164 -10.39 -13.92 -13.94
N SER A 165 -9.37 -14.74 -13.66
CA SER A 165 -8.91 -15.06 -12.31
C SER A 165 -7.91 -14.08 -11.71
N VAL A 166 -7.44 -13.09 -12.48
CA VAL A 166 -6.41 -12.15 -12.03
C VAL A 166 -6.95 -11.21 -10.95
N ASP A 167 -6.28 -11.19 -9.80
CA ASP A 167 -6.48 -10.16 -8.78
C ASP A 167 -5.79 -8.86 -9.20
N GLN A 168 -6.59 -7.84 -9.51
CA GLN A 168 -6.12 -6.53 -9.94
C GLN A 168 -5.25 -5.80 -8.92
N GLN A 169 -5.57 -5.92 -7.63
CA GLN A 169 -4.83 -5.27 -6.56
C GLN A 169 -3.48 -5.96 -6.36
N CYS A 170 -3.47 -7.29 -6.40
CA CYS A 170 -2.24 -8.06 -6.31
C CYS A 170 -1.30 -7.80 -7.49
N LEU A 171 -1.82 -7.74 -8.72
CA LEU A 171 -1.02 -7.44 -9.92
C LEU A 171 -0.41 -6.04 -9.86
N ALA A 172 -1.22 -5.03 -9.50
CA ALA A 172 -0.72 -3.66 -9.35
C ALA A 172 0.36 -3.58 -8.27
N ALA A 173 0.12 -4.16 -7.10
CA ALA A 173 1.09 -4.21 -6.01
C ALA A 173 2.39 -4.93 -6.41
N TYR A 174 2.31 -6.06 -7.13
CA TYR A 174 3.47 -6.77 -7.64
C TYR A 174 4.32 -5.90 -8.57
N LEU A 175 3.70 -5.25 -9.55
CA LEU A 175 4.40 -4.38 -10.51
C LEU A 175 5.03 -3.15 -9.84
N THR A 176 4.34 -2.57 -8.86
CA THR A 176 4.88 -1.47 -8.05
C THR A 176 6.11 -1.94 -7.26
N LYS A 177 6.04 -3.11 -6.61
CA LYS A 177 7.16 -3.68 -5.85
C LYS A 177 8.35 -4.00 -6.74
N LEU A 178 8.10 -4.60 -7.90
CA LEU A 178 9.12 -4.91 -8.89
C LEU A 178 9.85 -3.64 -9.33
N THR A 179 9.08 -2.59 -9.64
CA THR A 179 9.65 -1.33 -10.07
C THR A 179 10.41 -0.64 -8.93
N ALA A 180 9.86 -0.61 -7.72
CA ALA A 180 10.54 -0.03 -6.57
C ALA A 180 11.91 -0.69 -6.32
N GLU A 181 11.99 -2.01 -6.41
CA GLU A 181 13.23 -2.75 -6.22
C GLU A 181 14.28 -2.48 -7.32
N GLU A 182 13.85 -2.39 -8.59
CA GLU A 182 14.74 -2.01 -9.70
C GLU A 182 15.33 -0.61 -9.50
N LEU A 183 14.50 0.34 -9.04
CA LEU A 183 14.90 1.73 -8.85
C LEU A 183 15.85 1.91 -7.66
N LEU A 184 15.59 1.21 -6.55
CA LEU A 184 16.47 1.22 -5.37
C LEU A 184 17.85 0.63 -5.68
N THR A 185 17.90 -0.40 -6.53
CA THR A 185 19.16 -1.08 -6.88
C THR A 185 20.07 -0.20 -7.76
N LYS A 186 19.48 0.55 -8.70
CA LYS A 186 20.25 1.34 -9.68
C LYS A 186 20.69 2.72 -9.17
N LYS A 187 20.29 3.13 -7.95
CA LYS A 187 20.57 4.46 -7.35
C LYS A 187 20.38 5.62 -8.35
N GLN A 188 19.29 5.59 -9.11
CA GLN A 188 19.02 6.53 -10.19
C GLN A 188 18.40 7.84 -9.70
N SER A 189 18.53 8.91 -10.50
CA SER A 189 17.86 10.18 -10.24
C SER A 189 16.33 10.08 -10.38
N GLN A 190 15.61 11.00 -9.72
CA GLN A 190 14.14 11.06 -9.71
C GLN A 190 13.52 11.08 -11.12
N ASP A 191 14.14 11.80 -12.06
CA ASP A 191 13.60 11.90 -13.42
C ASP A 191 13.69 10.57 -14.18
N VAL A 192 14.78 9.83 -13.99
CA VAL A 192 14.95 8.49 -14.58
C VAL A 192 13.98 7.50 -13.94
N ILE A 193 13.75 7.61 -12.63
CA ILE A 193 12.72 6.85 -11.91
C ILE A 193 11.34 7.06 -12.54
N CYS A 194 10.94 8.32 -12.75
CA CYS A 194 9.64 8.66 -13.33
C CYS A 194 9.50 8.18 -14.78
N GLN A 195 10.56 8.32 -15.59
CA GLN A 195 10.58 7.84 -16.97
C GLN A 195 10.47 6.31 -17.04
N HIS A 196 11.19 5.59 -16.18
CA HIS A 196 11.14 4.13 -16.14
C HIS A 196 9.75 3.60 -15.79
N LEU A 197 9.10 4.21 -14.77
CA LEU A 197 7.71 3.91 -14.43
C LEU A 197 6.76 4.16 -15.60
N LYS A 198 6.91 5.29 -16.29
CA LYS A 198 6.10 5.62 -17.47
C LYS A 198 6.29 4.61 -18.61
N HIS A 199 7.53 4.24 -18.90
CA HIS A 199 7.82 3.20 -19.90
C HIS A 199 7.22 1.84 -19.53
N LYS A 200 7.20 1.46 -18.24
CA LYS A 200 6.55 0.23 -17.78
C LYS A 200 5.05 0.28 -18.00
N CYS A 201 4.40 1.41 -17.68
CA CYS A 201 2.98 1.64 -17.97
C CYS A 201 2.67 1.54 -19.48
N ASP A 202 3.50 2.15 -20.33
CA ASP A 202 3.34 2.11 -21.77
C ASP A 202 3.52 0.68 -22.31
N SER A 203 4.49 -0.05 -21.79
CA SER A 203 4.71 -1.46 -22.15
C SER A 203 3.53 -2.35 -21.75
N ILE A 204 2.98 -2.18 -20.54
CA ILE A 204 1.80 -2.92 -20.07
C ILE A 204 0.60 -2.61 -20.98
N SER A 205 0.41 -1.33 -21.32
CA SER A 205 -0.64 -0.89 -22.25
C SER A 205 -0.46 -1.45 -23.66
N ALA A 206 0.78 -1.56 -24.14
CA ALA A 206 1.08 -2.16 -25.44
C ALA A 206 0.81 -3.67 -25.46
N SER A 207 1.28 -4.40 -24.45
CA SER A 207 1.01 -5.83 -24.28
C SER A 207 -0.50 -6.12 -24.24
N TYR A 208 -1.27 -5.24 -23.60
CA TYR A 208 -2.73 -5.32 -23.64
C TYR A 208 -3.31 -5.15 -25.04
N ARG A 209 -2.90 -4.11 -25.78
CA ARG A 209 -3.39 -3.89 -27.15
C ARG A 209 -3.10 -5.12 -28.03
N SER A 210 -1.94 -5.74 -27.85
CA SER A 210 -1.58 -6.99 -28.53
C SER A 210 -2.46 -8.17 -28.08
N ALA A 211 -2.69 -8.36 -26.78
CA ALA A 211 -3.57 -9.40 -26.27
C ALA A 211 -5.03 -9.21 -26.73
N GLN A 212 -5.50 -7.96 -26.76
CA GLN A 212 -6.81 -7.58 -27.28
C GLN A 212 -6.93 -7.89 -28.77
N ALA A 213 -5.91 -7.58 -29.57
CA ALA A 213 -5.87 -7.91 -30.99
C ALA A 213 -5.93 -9.42 -31.22
N LEU A 214 -5.13 -10.21 -30.47
CA LEU A 214 -5.15 -11.67 -30.54
C LEU A 214 -6.51 -12.25 -30.16
N LEU A 215 -7.12 -11.77 -29.07
CA LEU A 215 -8.43 -12.24 -28.63
C LEU A 215 -9.53 -11.90 -29.63
N SER A 216 -9.46 -10.72 -30.27
CA SER A 216 -10.39 -10.29 -31.32
C SER A 216 -10.27 -11.13 -32.59
N LEU A 217 -9.08 -11.65 -32.89
CA LEU A 217 -8.84 -12.57 -34.02
C LEU A 217 -9.33 -14.00 -33.71
N MET A 218 -9.37 -14.39 -32.44
CA MET A 218 -9.87 -15.70 -32.00
C MET A 218 -11.39 -15.75 -31.81
N THR A 219 -12.08 -14.60 -31.80
CA THR A 219 -13.55 -14.54 -31.79
C THR A 219 -14.11 -14.60 -33.20
N PRO A 220 -14.84 -15.67 -33.61
CA PRO A 220 -15.47 -15.71 -34.92
C PRO A 220 -16.54 -14.62 -35.06
N TYR A 221 -16.64 -14.08 -36.27
CA TYR A 221 -17.48 -12.96 -36.71
C TYR A 221 -19.02 -13.12 -36.46
N ASN A 222 -19.47 -14.21 -35.83
CA ASN A 222 -20.88 -14.56 -35.66
C ASN A 222 -21.22 -14.91 -34.19
N SER A 223 -21.08 -13.96 -33.27
CA SER A 223 -21.76 -14.06 -31.97
C SER A 223 -22.42 -12.73 -31.61
N ARG A 224 -23.60 -12.52 -32.22
CA ARG A 224 -24.68 -11.66 -31.73
C ARG A 224 -25.42 -12.27 -30.52
N CYS A 225 -24.91 -13.35 -29.93
CA CYS A 225 -25.42 -13.87 -28.67
C CYS A 225 -24.59 -13.26 -27.54
N GLY A 226 -25.22 -12.39 -26.75
CA GLY A 226 -24.62 -11.86 -25.54
C GLY A 226 -24.46 -12.97 -24.52
N ASP A 227 -23.23 -13.39 -24.27
CA ASP A 227 -22.70 -13.58 -22.92
C ASP A 227 -21.21 -13.99 -23.01
N ASP A 228 -20.43 -13.57 -22.02
CA ASP A 228 -19.06 -13.98 -21.67
C ASP A 228 -17.83 -13.47 -22.44
N SER A 229 -17.78 -13.41 -23.77
CA SER A 229 -16.53 -13.05 -24.48
C SER A 229 -16.27 -11.54 -24.51
N GLY A 230 -17.31 -10.73 -24.69
CA GLY A 230 -17.24 -9.27 -24.57
C GLY A 230 -17.07 -8.78 -23.12
N GLY A 231 -17.43 -9.59 -22.13
CA GLY A 231 -17.25 -9.30 -20.70
C GLY A 231 -15.79 -9.38 -20.28
N ALA A 232 -15.11 -10.49 -20.62
CA ALA A 232 -13.70 -10.68 -20.28
C ALA A 232 -12.77 -9.58 -20.85
N MET A 233 -13.12 -9.04 -22.02
CA MET A 233 -12.36 -7.95 -22.64
C MET A 233 -12.57 -6.60 -21.90
N LYS A 234 -13.76 -6.37 -21.31
CA LYS A 234 -14.02 -5.23 -20.43
C LYS A 234 -13.27 -5.37 -19.11
N ASP A 235 -13.24 -6.58 -18.55
CA ASP A 235 -12.57 -6.88 -17.29
C ASP A 235 -11.05 -6.66 -17.40
N LEU A 236 -10.42 -7.17 -18.47
CA LEU A 236 -9.00 -6.92 -18.75
C LEU A 236 -8.69 -5.43 -18.95
N LYS A 237 -9.53 -4.71 -19.70
CA LYS A 237 -9.35 -3.25 -19.86
C LYS A 237 -9.40 -2.53 -18.52
N SER A 238 -10.36 -2.88 -17.67
CA SER A 238 -10.53 -2.27 -16.35
C SER A 238 -9.34 -2.58 -15.43
N LEU A 239 -8.86 -3.82 -15.41
CA LEU A 239 -7.67 -4.28 -14.71
C LEU A 239 -6.44 -3.44 -15.08
N LEU A 240 -6.24 -3.17 -16.37
CA LEU A 240 -5.04 -2.48 -16.85
C LEU A 240 -5.11 -0.97 -16.68
N LEU A 241 -6.29 -0.38 -16.84
CA LEU A 241 -6.51 1.01 -16.47
C LEU A 241 -6.25 1.20 -14.99
N TYR A 242 -6.74 0.28 -14.15
CA TYR A 242 -6.46 0.26 -12.73
C TYR A 242 -4.95 0.19 -12.46
N VAL A 243 -4.24 -0.83 -12.97
CA VAL A 243 -2.79 -0.98 -12.78
C VAL A 243 -2.00 0.24 -13.28
N THR A 244 -2.33 0.77 -14.45
CA THR A 244 -1.66 1.95 -15.02
C THR A 244 -1.87 3.18 -14.16
N SER A 245 -3.12 3.40 -13.72
CA SER A 245 -3.46 4.53 -12.86
C SER A 245 -2.78 4.43 -11.47
N VAL A 246 -2.65 3.21 -10.91
CA VAL A 246 -1.89 2.96 -9.68
C VAL A 246 -0.44 3.43 -9.84
N LEU A 247 0.21 3.01 -10.92
CA LEU A 247 1.61 3.31 -11.18
C LEU A 247 1.82 4.80 -11.50
N GLN A 248 0.91 5.42 -12.26
CA GLN A 248 0.93 6.86 -12.55
C GLN A 248 0.79 7.67 -11.26
N SER A 249 -0.16 7.34 -10.38
CA SER A 249 -0.27 7.98 -9.06
C SER A 249 1.03 7.87 -8.27
N GLY A 250 1.66 6.69 -8.29
CA GLY A 250 3.00 6.50 -7.71
C GLY A 250 4.04 7.48 -8.27
N THR A 251 4.11 7.68 -9.60
CA THR A 251 5.06 8.65 -10.19
C THR A 251 4.85 10.06 -9.65
N GLN A 252 3.59 10.48 -9.49
CA GLN A 252 3.26 11.81 -8.99
C GLN A 252 3.69 11.99 -7.54
N GLN A 253 3.56 10.94 -6.72
CA GLN A 253 4.03 10.97 -5.33
C GLN A 253 5.55 11.17 -5.22
N LEU A 254 6.32 10.74 -6.21
CA LEU A 254 7.78 10.90 -6.23
C LEU A 254 8.24 12.23 -6.83
N LYS A 255 7.36 12.99 -7.51
CA LYS A 255 7.74 14.28 -8.11
C LYS A 255 8.01 15.33 -7.03
N ASN A 256 8.98 16.20 -7.31
CA ASN A 256 9.35 17.36 -6.47
C ASN A 256 9.69 17.02 -5.01
N ARG A 257 10.22 15.81 -4.77
CA ARG A 257 10.62 15.36 -3.43
C ARG A 257 12.14 15.26 -3.32
N SER A 258 12.65 15.27 -2.08
CA SER A 258 14.07 15.00 -1.87
C SER A 258 14.41 13.55 -2.23
N THR A 259 15.70 13.27 -2.46
CA THR A 259 16.19 11.91 -2.72
C THR A 259 15.84 10.96 -1.58
N ASP A 260 15.98 11.42 -0.34
CA ASP A 260 15.67 10.63 0.86
C ASP A 260 14.18 10.29 0.96
N ASP A 261 13.31 11.23 0.60
CA ASP A 261 11.86 10.98 0.61
C ASP A 261 11.48 9.96 -0.46
N CYS A 262 12.07 10.07 -1.65
CA CYS A 262 11.90 9.08 -2.71
C CYS A 262 12.34 7.69 -2.23
N VAL A 263 13.54 7.57 -1.66
CA VAL A 263 14.04 6.29 -1.11
C VAL A 263 13.10 5.74 -0.04
N SER A 264 12.67 6.59 0.91
CA SER A 264 11.72 6.19 1.96
C SER A 264 10.38 5.68 1.39
N ILE A 265 9.85 6.32 0.35
CA ILE A 265 8.60 5.91 -0.30
C ILE A 265 8.79 4.58 -1.05
N LEU A 266 9.86 4.46 -1.84
CA LEU A 266 10.16 3.23 -2.59
C LEU A 266 10.38 2.03 -1.65
N GLU A 267 11.04 2.24 -0.51
CA GLU A 267 11.19 1.22 0.52
C GLU A 267 9.84 0.79 1.10
N GLN A 268 8.93 1.73 1.37
CA GLN A 268 7.57 1.41 1.81
C GLN A 268 6.83 0.60 0.75
N TRP A 269 6.91 0.98 -0.53
CA TRP A 269 6.24 0.24 -1.60
C TRP A 269 6.69 -1.21 -1.68
N ARG A 270 7.98 -1.47 -1.48
CA ARG A 270 8.55 -2.82 -1.50
C ARG A 270 7.99 -3.70 -0.38
N VAL A 271 7.79 -3.15 0.81
CA VAL A 271 7.44 -3.93 2.02
C VAL A 271 5.94 -3.97 2.31
N LEU A 272 5.17 -2.94 1.96
CA LEU A 272 3.76 -2.84 2.35
C LEU A 272 2.92 -4.04 1.88
N PRO A 273 1.95 -4.52 2.70
CA PRO A 273 0.92 -5.45 2.26
C PRO A 273 0.12 -4.89 1.08
N VAL A 274 -0.44 -5.77 0.23
CA VAL A 274 -1.19 -5.37 -0.98
C VAL A 274 -2.25 -4.31 -0.67
N SER A 275 -3.11 -4.56 0.32
CA SER A 275 -4.20 -3.64 0.68
C SER A 275 -3.72 -2.25 1.12
N GLN A 276 -2.63 -2.19 1.88
CA GLN A 276 -2.03 -0.92 2.33
C GLN A 276 -1.28 -0.22 1.19
N LEU A 277 -0.57 -0.96 0.35
CA LEU A 277 0.12 -0.41 -0.82
C LEU A 277 -0.87 0.22 -1.80
N ILE A 278 -2.01 -0.44 -2.04
CA ILE A 278 -3.09 0.15 -2.83
C ILE A 278 -3.64 1.41 -2.17
N SER A 279 -3.83 1.43 -0.85
CA SER A 279 -4.30 2.63 -0.12
C SER A 279 -3.27 3.76 -0.12
N PHE A 280 -1.98 3.41 -0.18
CA PHE A 280 -0.88 4.35 -0.28
C PHE A 280 -0.85 5.00 -1.66
N LEU A 281 -1.04 4.23 -2.73
CA LEU A 281 -1.00 4.70 -4.11
C LEU A 281 -2.31 5.35 -4.54
N PHE A 282 -3.44 4.89 -4.03
CA PHE A 282 -4.77 5.45 -4.27
C PHE A 282 -5.43 5.91 -2.99
N SER A 283 -5.59 7.22 -2.90
CA SER A 283 -6.30 7.88 -1.83
C SER A 283 -7.76 7.46 -1.80
N ARG A 284 -8.31 7.30 -0.60
CA ARG A 284 -9.72 6.94 -0.41
C ARG A 284 -10.50 8.13 0.10
N LEU A 285 -11.50 8.56 -0.66
CA LEU A 285 -12.37 9.68 -0.30
C LEU A 285 -13.67 9.15 0.28
N TYR A 286 -14.03 9.57 1.48
CA TYR A 286 -15.25 9.18 2.16
C TYR A 286 -16.13 10.40 2.41
N GLU A 287 -17.38 10.38 1.95
CA GLU A 287 -18.37 11.38 2.37
C GLU A 287 -18.91 11.01 3.75
N VAL A 288 -18.86 11.97 4.68
CA VAL A 288 -19.21 11.75 6.07
C VAL A 288 -20.35 12.62 6.59
N SER A 289 -20.89 13.52 5.76
CA SER A 289 -22.01 14.39 6.14
C SER A 289 -23.33 13.65 6.38
N ASN A 290 -23.53 12.53 5.70
CA ASN A 290 -24.77 11.77 5.78
C ASN A 290 -24.95 11.10 7.16
N ARG A 291 -26.17 11.13 7.70
CA ARG A 291 -26.50 10.59 9.04
C ARG A 291 -26.38 9.07 9.13
N LYS A 292 -26.64 8.36 8.03
CA LYS A 292 -26.90 6.91 8.07
C LYS A 292 -25.70 6.07 7.66
N THR A 293 -24.92 6.54 6.70
CA THR A 293 -23.88 5.74 6.03
C THR A 293 -22.74 6.61 5.58
N ILE A 294 -21.51 6.12 5.78
CA ILE A 294 -20.30 6.69 5.20
C ILE A 294 -20.10 6.04 3.83
N HIS A 295 -19.97 6.86 2.78
CA HIS A 295 -19.86 6.38 1.41
C HIS A 295 -18.43 6.56 0.90
N LEU A 296 -17.83 5.49 0.37
CA LEU A 296 -16.59 5.60 -0.40
C LEU A 296 -16.92 6.19 -1.78
N LEU A 297 -16.19 7.23 -2.15
CA LEU A 297 -16.32 7.95 -3.40
C LEU A 297 -15.04 7.86 -4.21
N ASP A 298 -15.15 8.14 -5.50
CA ASP A 298 -13.97 8.37 -6.33
C ASP A 298 -13.23 9.60 -5.82
N ALA A 299 -11.95 9.44 -5.56
CA ALA A 299 -11.06 10.50 -5.11
C ALA A 299 -10.78 11.49 -6.26
N ARG A 300 -11.75 12.35 -6.54
CA ARG A 300 -11.72 13.39 -7.58
C ARG A 300 -12.14 14.73 -7.01
N TRP A 301 -11.53 15.80 -7.49
CA TRP A 301 -11.82 17.15 -7.01
C TRP A 301 -13.28 17.54 -7.28
N GLU A 302 -13.82 17.18 -8.44
CA GLU A 302 -15.18 17.52 -8.88
C GLU A 302 -16.29 16.84 -8.05
N VAL A 303 -15.93 15.86 -7.23
CA VAL A 303 -16.85 15.14 -6.34
C VAL A 303 -17.06 15.90 -5.03
N LEU A 304 -16.13 16.78 -4.66
CA LEU A 304 -16.23 17.60 -3.46
C LEU A 304 -17.29 18.69 -3.66
N LYS A 305 -18.20 18.80 -2.69
CA LYS A 305 -19.26 19.80 -2.65
C LYS A 305 -19.13 20.60 -1.38
N SER A 306 -19.27 21.93 -1.48
CA SER A 306 -19.22 22.82 -0.31
C SER A 306 -20.32 22.53 0.72
N SER A 307 -21.39 21.81 0.36
CA SER A 307 -22.46 21.41 1.28
C SER A 307 -22.09 20.24 2.21
N ASN A 308 -20.95 19.59 1.95
CA ASN A 308 -20.58 18.30 2.53
C ASN A 308 -19.20 18.33 3.19
N ALA A 309 -18.92 17.31 3.98
CA ALA A 309 -17.68 17.05 4.70
C ALA A 309 -17.18 15.67 4.32
N TYR A 310 -15.85 15.55 4.23
CA TYR A 310 -15.18 14.40 3.62
C TYR A 310 -13.94 13.98 4.41
N LEU A 311 -13.68 12.68 4.51
CA LEU A 311 -12.39 12.15 4.95
C LEU A 311 -11.60 11.68 3.73
N LEU A 312 -10.42 12.25 3.52
CA LEU A 312 -9.46 11.80 2.52
C LEU A 312 -8.33 11.04 3.21
N ASP A 313 -8.30 9.73 3.02
CA ASP A 313 -7.24 8.86 3.55
C ASP A 313 -6.12 8.69 2.52
N MET A 314 -4.91 9.15 2.88
CA MET A 314 -3.67 9.10 2.10
C MET A 314 -2.61 8.21 2.78
N GLU A 315 -3.02 7.18 3.54
CA GLU A 315 -2.18 6.29 4.37
C GLU A 315 -1.44 7.03 5.50
N ASN A 316 -0.48 7.90 5.19
CA ASN A 316 0.34 8.66 6.15
C ASN A 316 -0.37 9.87 6.78
N ILE A 317 -1.40 10.39 6.13
CA ILE A 317 -2.23 11.50 6.61
C ILE A 317 -3.69 11.24 6.24
N ILE A 318 -4.60 11.63 7.14
CA ILE A 318 -6.03 11.69 6.93
C ILE A 318 -6.42 13.16 6.99
N TYR A 319 -6.91 13.70 5.86
CA TYR A 319 -7.50 15.03 5.84
C TYR A 319 -8.99 14.93 6.12
N PHE A 320 -9.49 15.78 7.02
CA PHE A 320 -10.90 15.96 7.25
C PHE A 320 -11.33 17.30 6.65
N ILE A 321 -11.87 17.22 5.44
CA ILE A 321 -12.24 18.37 4.62
C ILE A 321 -13.67 18.78 4.98
N ILE A 322 -13.88 20.05 5.30
CA ILE A 322 -15.18 20.61 5.65
C ILE A 322 -15.54 21.65 4.61
N GLY A 323 -16.66 21.44 3.92
CA GLY A 323 -17.21 22.44 3.02
C GLY A 323 -17.81 23.64 3.76
N GLN A 324 -17.77 24.81 3.13
CA GLN A 324 -18.25 26.08 3.69
C GLN A 324 -19.75 26.06 4.01
N ASN A 325 -20.54 25.36 3.20
CA ASN A 325 -22.00 25.30 3.28
C ASN A 325 -22.50 24.02 3.98
N VAL A 326 -21.67 23.41 4.83
CA VAL A 326 -22.06 22.23 5.60
C VAL A 326 -23.19 22.57 6.57
N CYS A 327 -24.19 21.70 6.64
CA CYS A 327 -25.36 21.91 7.49
C CYS A 327 -24.97 22.14 8.96
N TYR A 328 -25.55 23.17 9.60
CA TYR A 328 -25.33 23.49 11.02
C TYR A 328 -25.47 22.27 11.94
N SER A 329 -26.44 21.38 11.66
CA SER A 329 -26.64 20.17 12.48
C SER A 329 -25.43 19.24 12.48
N PHE A 330 -24.67 19.20 11.38
CA PHE A 330 -23.43 18.43 11.32
C PHE A 330 -22.32 19.10 12.14
N LEU A 331 -22.17 20.43 12.03
CA LEU A 331 -21.19 21.19 12.79
C LEU A 331 -21.43 21.05 14.30
N THR A 332 -22.67 21.20 14.76
CA THR A 332 -23.01 21.02 16.17
C THR A 332 -22.79 19.59 16.63
N ASP A 333 -23.18 18.60 15.82
CA ASP A 333 -23.04 17.20 16.22
C ASP A 333 -21.58 16.71 16.24
N VAL A 334 -20.73 17.19 15.32
CA VAL A 334 -19.35 16.68 15.15
C VAL A 334 -18.32 17.55 15.83
N PHE A 335 -18.52 18.86 15.83
CA PHE A 335 -17.58 19.86 16.35
C PHE A 335 -18.07 20.58 17.61
N GLY A 336 -19.38 20.59 17.87
CA GLY A 336 -19.95 21.31 19.00
C GLY A 336 -20.01 22.82 18.78
N VAL A 337 -19.88 23.26 17.51
CA VAL A 337 -19.92 24.67 17.10
C VAL A 337 -21.20 24.95 16.32
N LEU A 338 -21.57 26.22 16.21
CA LEU A 338 -22.80 26.64 15.52
C LEU A 338 -22.52 27.01 14.07
N ASP A 339 -21.35 27.61 13.82
CA ASP A 339 -20.97 28.12 12.51
C ASP A 339 -19.66 27.53 11.99
N TYR A 340 -19.49 27.57 10.67
CA TYR A 340 -18.30 27.06 9.98
C TYR A 340 -17.01 27.78 10.41
N ASP A 341 -17.10 29.09 10.62
CA ASP A 341 -15.96 29.93 11.02
C ASP A 341 -15.43 29.57 12.41
N GLU A 342 -16.31 29.09 13.30
CA GLU A 342 -15.97 28.66 14.66
C GLU A 342 -15.20 27.35 14.70
N VAL A 343 -15.17 26.58 13.60
CA VAL A 343 -14.38 25.34 13.54
C VAL A 343 -12.90 25.68 13.69
N PRO A 344 -12.18 25.12 14.68
CA PRO A 344 -10.76 25.42 14.83
C PRO A 344 -9.91 24.89 13.65
N ASP A 345 -9.01 25.73 13.14
CA ASP A 345 -8.15 25.41 12.00
C ASP A 345 -7.06 24.35 12.34
N GLU A 346 -6.69 24.24 13.62
CA GLU A 346 -5.61 23.37 14.11
C GLU A 346 -6.10 22.19 14.97
N LEU A 347 -7.31 21.69 14.69
CA LEU A 347 -7.77 20.46 15.32
C LEU A 347 -7.01 19.25 14.75
N ASN A 348 -6.37 18.53 15.66
CA ASN A 348 -5.54 17.37 15.35
C ASN A 348 -6.29 16.05 15.52
N GLU A 349 -7.50 16.12 16.10
CA GLU A 349 -8.43 15.02 16.30
C GLU A 349 -9.86 15.54 16.33
N LEU A 350 -10.81 14.63 16.13
CA LEU A 350 -12.23 14.92 16.32
C LEU A 350 -12.53 15.16 17.81
N PRO A 351 -13.31 16.20 18.17
CA PRO A 351 -13.68 16.45 19.55
C PRO A 351 -14.57 15.33 20.10
N MET A 352 -14.43 15.09 21.40
CA MET A 352 -15.15 14.01 22.08
C MET A 352 -16.54 14.49 22.51
N LEU A 353 -17.49 14.39 21.60
CA LEU A 353 -18.89 14.73 21.87
C LEU A 353 -19.71 13.45 22.08
N LEU A 354 -20.77 13.55 22.88
CA LEU A 354 -21.66 12.43 23.19
C LEU A 354 -22.72 12.18 22.10
N THR A 355 -22.67 12.92 21.00
CA THR A 355 -23.60 12.74 19.88
C THR A 355 -23.30 11.43 19.14
N GLN A 356 -24.34 10.83 18.56
CA GLN A 356 -24.20 9.60 17.78
C GLN A 356 -23.26 9.80 16.58
N ARG A 357 -23.34 10.93 15.88
CA ARG A 357 -22.48 11.24 14.73
C ARG A 357 -21.01 11.37 15.11
N SER A 358 -20.68 12.10 16.19
CA SER A 358 -19.29 12.19 16.66
C SER A 358 -18.75 10.82 17.03
N ASN A 359 -19.53 9.99 17.73
CA ASN A 359 -19.13 8.62 18.07
C ASN A 359 -18.88 7.76 16.82
N THR A 360 -19.80 7.76 15.86
CA THR A 360 -19.65 7.00 14.60
C THR A 360 -18.39 7.41 13.84
N LEU A 361 -18.15 8.72 13.69
CA LEU A 361 -16.98 9.23 12.98
C LEU A 361 -15.67 8.93 13.70
N ARG A 362 -15.63 9.07 15.02
CA ARG A 362 -14.45 8.71 15.81
C ARG A 362 -14.14 7.22 15.72
N CYS A 363 -15.17 6.36 15.76
CA CYS A 363 -15.00 4.92 15.57
C CYS A 363 -14.48 4.60 14.17
N PHE A 364 -15.01 5.25 13.14
CA PHE A 364 -14.57 5.06 11.77
C PHE A 364 -13.11 5.51 11.55
N VAL A 365 -12.72 6.69 12.06
CA VAL A 365 -11.33 7.15 12.01
C VAL A 365 -10.40 6.22 12.80
N ALA A 366 -10.83 5.72 13.96
CA ALA A 366 -10.07 4.73 14.73
C ALA A 366 -9.89 3.42 13.95
N GLN A 367 -10.92 2.96 13.23
CA GLN A 367 -10.84 1.80 12.36
C GLN A 367 -9.83 2.03 11.24
N LEU A 368 -9.88 3.17 10.54
CA LEU A 368 -8.90 3.53 9.50
C LEU A 368 -7.47 3.53 10.07
N GLN A 369 -7.26 4.13 11.24
CA GLN A 369 -5.95 4.16 11.90
C GLN A 369 -5.45 2.76 12.32
N SER A 370 -6.35 1.85 12.71
CA SER A 370 -5.98 0.49 13.13
C SER A 370 -5.45 -0.37 11.97
N GLN A 371 -5.96 -0.14 10.76
CA GLN A 371 -5.59 -0.88 9.54
C GLN A 371 -4.18 -0.56 9.04
N LYS A 372 -3.61 0.57 9.47
CA LYS A 372 -2.31 1.07 9.02
C LYS A 372 -1.17 0.49 9.84
N CYS A 373 0.03 0.40 9.26
CA CYS A 373 1.22 -0.01 10.00
C CYS A 373 1.67 1.03 11.04
N HIS A 374 1.37 2.31 10.79
CA HIS A 374 1.75 3.46 11.61
C HIS A 374 0.54 4.36 11.79
N ARG A 375 0.54 5.19 12.85
CA ARG A 375 -0.51 6.20 12.98
C ARG A 375 -0.34 7.25 11.89
N ALA A 376 -1.42 7.53 11.17
CA ALA A 376 -1.49 8.64 10.22
C ALA A 376 -1.67 9.95 10.98
N LEU A 377 -1.12 11.04 10.44
CA LEU A 377 -1.51 12.38 10.88
C LEU A 377 -3.00 12.58 10.61
N PHE A 378 -3.67 13.33 11.47
CA PHE A 378 -5.05 13.76 11.23
C PHE A 378 -5.06 15.27 11.21
N GLN A 379 -5.64 15.85 10.16
CA GLN A 379 -5.65 17.29 9.96
C GLN A 379 -7.01 17.72 9.43
N ILE A 380 -7.58 18.75 10.06
CA ILE A 380 -8.80 19.39 9.57
C ILE A 380 -8.43 20.43 8.52
N VAL A 381 -9.24 20.48 7.46
CA VAL A 381 -9.05 21.36 6.31
C VAL A 381 -10.36 22.04 6.02
N LYS A 382 -10.40 23.36 6.23
CA LYS A 382 -11.47 24.23 5.75
C LYS A 382 -11.31 24.43 4.24
N GLU A 383 -12.43 24.48 3.51
CA GLU A 383 -12.47 24.67 2.06
C GLU A 383 -11.62 25.87 1.58
N GLU A 384 -11.64 26.99 2.30
CA GLU A 384 -10.89 28.21 1.97
C GLU A 384 -9.40 28.18 2.38
N SER A 385 -8.91 27.08 2.96
CA SER A 385 -7.53 27.01 3.42
C SER A 385 -6.53 26.87 2.25
N SER A 386 -5.30 27.35 2.45
CA SER A 386 -4.20 27.18 1.48
C SER A 386 -3.79 25.71 1.26
N ILE A 387 -4.28 24.80 2.10
CA ILE A 387 -4.09 23.35 1.95
C ILE A 387 -5.01 22.82 0.86
N THR A 388 -6.17 23.43 0.66
CA THR A 388 -7.14 23.01 -0.34
C THR A 388 -6.57 23.16 -1.76
N ASP A 389 -5.82 24.23 -2.03
CA ASP A 389 -5.09 24.41 -3.30
C ASP A 389 -4.08 23.28 -3.55
N ARG A 390 -3.41 22.81 -2.48
CA ARG A 390 -2.48 21.67 -2.57
C ARG A 390 -3.24 20.36 -2.81
N LEU A 391 -4.41 20.20 -2.19
CA LEU A 391 -5.27 19.03 -2.39
C LEU A 391 -5.82 19.00 -3.80
N GLU A 392 -6.28 20.12 -4.35
CA GLU A 392 -6.75 20.24 -5.73
C GLU A 392 -5.64 19.82 -6.71
N ASN A 393 -4.43 20.32 -6.52
CA ASN A 393 -3.27 19.88 -7.31
C ASN A 393 -2.98 18.38 -7.16
N LEU A 394 -3.15 17.80 -5.97
CA LEU A 394 -2.98 16.36 -5.76
C LEU A 394 -4.06 15.55 -6.49
N PHE A 395 -5.32 16.00 -6.49
CA PHE A 395 -6.43 15.33 -7.19
C PHE A 395 -6.34 15.45 -8.71
N LEU A 396 -6.03 16.64 -9.24
CA LEU A 396 -5.92 16.89 -10.69
C LEU A 396 -4.78 16.09 -11.34
N ASN A 397 -3.70 15.85 -10.59
CA ASN A 397 -2.55 15.09 -11.07
C ASN A 397 -2.76 13.56 -11.10
N ILE A 398 -3.84 13.04 -10.53
CA ILE A 398 -4.19 11.60 -10.58
C ILE A 398 -4.90 11.24 -11.90
N ILE A 399 -5.45 12.24 -12.62
CA ILE A 399 -6.32 12.05 -13.79
C ILE A 399 -5.58 12.21 -15.14
N GLN A 400 -4.37 12.79 -15.14
CA GLN A 400 -3.51 12.94 -16.33
C GLN A 400 -2.37 11.92 -16.36
#